data_AF-F9VYZ7-F1
#
_entry.id   AF-F9VYZ7-F1
#
_cell.length_a   1.000
_cell.length_b   1.000
_cell.length_c   1.000
_cell.angle_alpha   90.00
_cell.angle_beta   90.00
_cell.angle_gamma   90.00
#
_symmetry.space_group_name_H-M   'P 1'
#
loop_
_entity.id
_entity.type
_entity.pdbx_description
1 polymer ?
#
loop_
_entity_poly.entity_id
_entity_poly.type
_entity_poly.pdbx_seq_one_letter_code
_entity_poly.pdbx_strand_id
1 'polypeptide(L)'
;MSHLPIHPLTGVQAIGFTGRGPVWPVMGGAPDPDDPPNNPPNDPPAADKGFPEDTPIAEMTTEQQLAYFKFHDRKKADTLKKFAGITPEQARQAIEDAEQLRQSGLSDSEKVIEDAKAAAAAAAAEEATSKWAPKVLRSTAGRFIDGDQLESFLAITDAAKFIKDGEFDEEAVVGHLTGLFGGSGKQQPPRQWGQSGTRPPAPSAKEEGLAEARRRGYITDKE
;
A
#
# COMPACT_ATOMS: atom_id res chain seq x y z
N MET A 1 28.55 35.33 31.65
CA MET A 1 27.36 35.29 30.78
C MET A 1 27.60 34.21 29.74
N SER A 2 26.98 33.04 29.92
CA SER A 2 27.16 31.88 29.02
C SER A 2 26.42 32.12 27.72
N HIS A 3 27.14 32.26 26.61
CA HIS A 3 26.58 32.42 25.27
C HIS A 3 25.91 31.10 24.85
N LEU A 4 24.58 31.09 24.75
CA LEU A 4 23.80 29.94 24.28
C LEU A 4 23.85 29.87 22.74
N PRO A 5 23.87 28.67 22.13
CA PRO A 5 23.96 28.51 20.68
C PRO A 5 22.70 29.01 19.98
N ILE A 6 22.85 29.40 18.72
CA ILE A 6 21.76 29.86 17.85
C ILE A 6 21.42 28.74 16.87
N HIS A 7 20.14 28.45 16.70
CA HIS A 7 19.67 27.38 15.83
C HIS A 7 19.97 27.70 14.36
N PRO A 8 20.59 26.78 13.58
CA PRO A 8 21.07 27.09 12.23
C PRO A 8 19.96 27.35 11.22
N LEU A 9 18.75 26.82 11.44
CA LEU A 9 17.62 26.95 10.51
C LEU A 9 16.67 28.10 10.88
N THR A 10 16.53 28.40 12.18
CA THR A 10 15.49 29.33 12.68
C THR A 10 16.06 30.61 13.26
N GLY A 11 17.38 30.69 13.48
CA GLY A 11 18.03 31.87 14.08
C GLY A 11 17.68 32.10 15.56
N VAL A 12 16.98 31.16 16.20
CA VAL A 12 16.53 31.29 17.58
C VAL A 12 17.62 30.85 18.56
N GLN A 13 17.87 31.64 19.60
CA GLN A 13 18.83 31.31 20.65
C GLN A 13 18.25 30.25 21.59
N ALA A 14 19.05 29.23 21.95
CA ALA A 14 18.63 28.20 22.89
C ALA A 14 18.27 28.79 24.27
N ILE A 15 17.34 28.14 24.98
CA ILE A 15 16.91 28.53 26.34
C ILE A 15 17.83 27.90 27.39
N GLY A 16 18.46 26.77 27.05
CA GLY A 16 19.38 26.06 27.94
C GLY A 16 19.93 24.80 27.31
N PHE A 17 20.58 23.96 28.12
CA PHE A 17 21.14 22.67 27.72
C PHE A 17 20.58 21.55 28.61
N THR A 18 20.31 20.39 28.01
CA THR A 18 20.02 19.14 28.72
C THR A 18 21.07 18.08 28.36
N GLY A 19 21.04 16.92 29.01
CA GLY A 19 21.88 15.77 28.65
C GLY A 19 21.68 15.25 27.22
N ARG A 20 20.67 15.74 26.50
CA ARG A 20 20.40 15.44 25.07
C ARG A 20 20.75 16.58 24.12
N GLY A 21 21.28 17.70 24.61
CA GLY A 21 21.68 18.87 23.80
C GLY A 21 20.92 20.15 24.11
N PRO A 22 21.13 21.22 23.31
CA PRO A 22 20.48 22.52 23.50
C PRO A 22 18.96 22.44 23.31
N VAL A 23 18.22 23.13 24.20
CA VAL A 23 16.77 23.22 24.17
C VAL A 23 16.35 24.47 23.40
N TRP A 24 15.61 24.29 22.32
CA TRP A 24 15.16 25.35 21.44
C TRP A 24 13.76 25.84 21.82
N PRO A 25 13.49 27.16 21.80
CA PRO A 25 12.11 27.64 21.84
C PRO A 25 11.35 27.13 20.62
N VAL A 26 10.13 26.65 20.83
CA VAL A 26 9.18 26.39 19.74
C VAL A 26 8.58 27.73 19.35
N MET A 27 8.86 28.23 18.14
CA MET A 27 8.16 29.41 17.61
C MET A 27 6.67 29.06 17.49
N GLY A 28 5.84 29.67 18.34
CA GLY A 28 4.38 29.51 18.35
C GLY A 28 3.77 29.08 19.68
N GLY A 29 4.57 28.67 20.68
CA GLY A 29 4.08 28.38 22.03
C GLY A 29 4.17 29.61 22.92
N ALA A 30 3.06 30.34 23.10
CA ALA A 30 2.94 31.32 24.17
C ALA A 30 3.10 30.61 25.54
N PRO A 31 3.62 31.28 26.59
CA PRO A 31 3.63 30.71 27.93
C PRO A 31 2.20 30.44 28.38
N ASP A 32 1.90 29.19 28.78
CA ASP A 32 0.65 28.83 29.44
C ASP A 32 0.55 29.61 30.76
N PRO A 33 -0.43 30.51 30.93
CA PRO A 33 -0.74 31.04 32.24
C PRO A 33 -1.51 29.99 33.04
N ASP A 34 -0.92 29.58 34.17
CA ASP A 34 -1.53 28.98 35.37
C ASP A 34 -2.84 28.18 35.17
N ASP A 35 -2.74 26.84 35.29
CA ASP A 35 -3.87 25.91 35.41
C ASP A 35 -4.97 26.43 36.38
N PRO A 36 -6.18 26.78 35.89
CA PRO A 36 -7.37 26.79 36.72
C PRO A 36 -7.96 25.37 36.77
N PRO A 37 -8.62 24.99 37.87
CA PRO A 37 -9.03 23.61 38.12
C PRO A 37 -9.98 23.09 37.05
N ASN A 38 -9.70 21.85 36.63
CA ASN A 38 -10.51 20.97 35.78
C ASN A 38 -12.00 20.99 36.19
N ASN A 39 -12.79 21.83 35.52
CA ASN A 39 -14.24 21.79 35.52
C ASN A 39 -14.66 21.14 34.19
N PRO A 40 -15.46 20.06 34.18
CA PRO A 40 -15.91 19.46 32.93
C PRO A 40 -16.68 20.50 32.09
N PRO A 41 -16.61 20.45 30.74
CA PRO A 41 -17.33 21.40 29.90
C PRO A 41 -18.82 21.24 30.16
N ASN A 42 -19.39 22.22 30.84
CA ASN A 42 -20.82 22.40 30.89
C ASN A 42 -21.21 22.96 29.52
N ASP A 43 -21.47 22.07 28.55
CA ASP A 43 -22.07 22.46 27.29
C ASP A 43 -23.36 23.23 27.61
N PRO A 44 -23.53 24.47 27.11
CA PRO A 44 -24.78 25.18 27.30
C PRO A 44 -25.92 24.31 26.72
N PRO A 45 -27.08 24.22 27.40
CA PRO A 45 -28.20 23.41 26.94
C PRO A 45 -28.50 23.76 25.48
N ALA A 46 -28.54 22.73 24.62
CA ALA A 46 -28.80 22.89 23.20
C ALA A 46 -30.04 23.76 23.02
N ALA A 47 -29.85 24.99 22.56
CA ALA A 47 -30.94 25.89 22.22
C ALA A 47 -31.85 25.12 21.26
N ASP A 48 -33.13 25.00 21.62
CA ASP A 48 -34.12 24.22 20.88
C ASP A 48 -34.08 24.61 19.39
N LYS A 49 -33.50 23.74 18.56
CA LYS A 49 -33.19 24.04 17.16
C LYS A 49 -34.44 24.05 16.28
N GLY A 50 -35.60 23.67 16.85
CA GLY A 50 -36.89 23.64 16.17
C GLY A 50 -37.06 22.45 15.21
N PHE A 51 -36.15 21.47 15.23
CA PHE A 51 -36.24 20.24 14.44
C PHE A 51 -35.59 19.06 15.19
N PRO A 52 -36.09 17.83 15.01
CA PRO A 52 -35.48 16.62 15.56
C PRO A 52 -34.17 16.27 14.84
N GLU A 53 -33.10 15.93 15.58
CA GLU A 53 -31.76 15.68 15.02
C GLU A 53 -31.63 14.33 14.30
N ASP A 54 -32.37 13.31 14.75
CA ASP A 54 -32.28 11.93 14.25
C ASP A 54 -33.38 11.56 13.23
N THR A 55 -34.19 12.53 12.79
CA THR A 55 -35.25 12.30 11.81
C THR A 55 -34.79 12.68 10.41
N PRO A 56 -34.95 11.83 9.39
CA PRO A 56 -34.70 12.21 8.00
C PRO A 56 -35.55 13.42 7.59
N ILE A 57 -35.00 14.33 6.76
CA ILE A 57 -35.70 15.54 6.28
C ILE A 57 -37.08 15.21 5.67
N ALA A 58 -37.19 14.07 4.98
CA ALA A 58 -38.44 13.61 4.34
C ALA A 58 -39.56 13.26 5.35
N GLU A 59 -39.20 12.95 6.59
CA GLU A 59 -40.13 12.60 7.68
C GLU A 59 -40.39 13.79 8.62
N MET A 60 -39.70 14.92 8.43
CA MET A 60 -39.91 16.16 9.18
C MET A 60 -41.16 16.91 8.69
N THR A 61 -41.82 17.63 9.58
CA THR A 61 -42.86 18.59 9.18
C THR A 61 -42.25 19.74 8.38
N THR A 62 -43.05 20.43 7.57
CA THR A 62 -42.57 21.58 6.78
C THR A 62 -41.90 22.66 7.63
N GLU A 63 -42.43 22.89 8.85
CA GLU A 63 -41.86 23.86 9.79
C GLU A 63 -40.49 23.42 10.31
N GLN A 64 -40.34 22.14 10.62
CA GLN A 64 -39.06 21.53 11.04
C GLN A 64 -38.05 21.53 9.89
N GLN A 65 -38.48 21.26 8.66
CA GLN A 65 -37.61 21.34 7.47
C GLN A 65 -37.09 22.77 7.27
N LEU A 66 -37.95 23.79 7.41
CA LEU A 66 -37.53 25.19 7.29
C LEU A 66 -36.57 25.59 8.41
N ALA A 67 -36.80 25.13 9.64
CA ALA A 67 -35.89 25.35 10.76
C ALA A 67 -34.53 24.67 10.52
N TYR A 68 -34.54 23.43 10.01
CA TYR A 68 -33.35 22.68 9.62
C TYR A 68 -32.53 23.44 8.58
N PHE A 69 -33.14 23.86 7.46
CA PHE A 69 -32.43 24.59 6.41
C PHE A 69 -31.87 25.92 6.92
N LYS A 70 -32.65 26.71 7.65
CA LYS A 70 -32.18 27.98 8.24
C LYS A 70 -31.00 27.79 9.19
N PHE A 71 -31.05 26.76 10.04
CA PHE A 71 -29.97 26.44 10.96
C PHE A 71 -28.69 26.05 10.22
N HIS A 72 -28.81 25.17 9.22
CA HIS A 72 -27.68 24.70 8.43
C HIS A 72 -27.10 25.80 7.52
N ASP A 73 -27.92 26.67 6.96
CA ASP A 73 -27.46 27.80 6.15
C ASP A 73 -26.72 28.83 7.00
N ARG A 74 -27.22 29.13 8.22
CA ARG A 74 -26.47 29.97 9.16
C ARG A 74 -25.12 29.33 9.51
N LYS A 75 -25.09 28.02 9.79
CA LYS A 75 -23.85 27.30 10.09
C LYS A 75 -22.87 27.32 8.91
N LYS A 76 -23.35 27.15 7.68
CA LYS A 76 -22.53 27.27 6.46
C LYS A 76 -22.01 28.69 6.30
N ALA A 77 -22.84 29.71 6.46
CA ALA A 77 -22.44 31.11 6.37
C ALA A 77 -21.39 31.45 7.44
N ASP A 78 -21.57 31.01 8.68
CA ASP A 78 -20.60 31.22 9.76
C ASP A 78 -19.30 30.44 9.53
N THR A 79 -19.38 29.26 8.92
CA THR A 79 -18.19 28.51 8.50
C THR A 79 -17.44 29.24 7.39
N LEU A 80 -18.14 29.73 6.35
CA LEU A 80 -17.53 30.49 5.26
C LEU A 80 -16.90 31.80 5.76
N LYS A 81 -17.52 32.50 6.71
CA LYS A 81 -16.91 33.67 7.37
C LYS A 81 -15.58 33.37 8.04
N LYS A 82 -15.41 32.17 8.64
CA LYS A 82 -14.12 31.74 9.22
C LYS A 82 -13.03 31.58 8.16
N PHE A 83 -13.40 31.20 6.93
CA PHE A 83 -12.51 31.15 5.77
C PHE A 83 -12.49 32.47 4.99
N ALA A 84 -12.74 33.61 5.67
CA ALA A 84 -12.79 34.95 5.07
C ALA A 84 -13.76 35.11 3.88
N GLY A 85 -14.74 34.21 3.74
CA GLY A 85 -15.67 34.21 2.62
C GLY A 85 -15.09 33.71 1.30
N ILE A 86 -13.97 32.97 1.32
CA ILE A 86 -13.40 32.36 0.12
C ILE A 86 -14.46 31.51 -0.59
N THR A 87 -14.75 31.84 -1.84
CA THR A 87 -15.68 31.08 -2.65
C THR A 87 -15.03 29.79 -3.16
N PRO A 88 -15.81 28.77 -3.53
CA PRO A 88 -15.26 27.56 -4.16
C PRO A 88 -14.43 27.86 -5.42
N GLU A 89 -14.80 28.90 -6.17
CA GLU A 89 -14.06 29.34 -7.36
C GLU A 89 -12.71 29.96 -6.99
N GLN A 90 -12.67 30.81 -5.97
CA GLN A 90 -11.42 31.38 -5.46
C GLN A 90 -10.50 30.31 -4.87
N ALA A 91 -11.05 29.28 -4.24
CA ALA A 91 -10.27 28.15 -3.76
C ALA A 91 -9.63 27.37 -4.92
N ARG A 92 -10.35 27.17 -6.02
CA ARG A 92 -9.79 26.52 -7.24
C ARG A 92 -8.69 27.36 -7.87
N GLN A 93 -8.92 28.66 -8.02
CA GLN A 93 -7.91 29.58 -8.54
C GLN A 93 -6.65 29.58 -7.68
N ALA A 94 -6.78 29.61 -6.36
CA ALA A 94 -5.61 29.54 -5.46
C ALA A 94 -4.82 28.22 -5.59
N ILE A 95 -5.50 27.10 -5.88
CA ILE A 95 -4.85 25.81 -6.13
C ILE A 95 -4.12 25.85 -7.47
N GLU A 96 -4.76 26.34 -8.53
CA GLU A 96 -4.18 26.47 -9.86
C GLU A 96 -2.96 27.41 -9.84
N ASP A 97 -3.06 28.56 -9.17
CA ASP A 97 -1.96 29.51 -9.00
C ASP A 97 -0.80 28.90 -8.20
N ALA A 98 -1.11 28.12 -7.14
CA ALA A 98 -0.09 27.41 -6.36
C ALA A 98 0.58 26.28 -7.17
N GLU A 99 -0.13 25.64 -8.09
CA GLU A 99 0.46 24.68 -9.03
C GLU A 99 1.31 25.37 -10.08
N GLN A 100 0.86 26.48 -10.65
CA GLN A 100 1.64 27.27 -11.61
C GLN A 100 2.90 27.87 -10.96
N LEU A 101 2.83 28.36 -9.73
CA LEU A 101 3.99 28.83 -8.97
C LEU A 101 4.99 27.70 -8.68
N ARG A 102 4.50 26.49 -8.36
CA ARG A 102 5.36 25.31 -8.21
C ARG A 102 6.03 24.96 -9.54
N GLN A 103 5.27 24.89 -10.64
CA GLN A 103 5.78 24.56 -11.97
C GLN A 103 6.78 25.61 -12.51
N SER A 104 6.58 26.89 -12.20
CA SER A 104 7.50 27.97 -12.56
C SER A 104 8.72 28.07 -11.64
N GLY A 105 8.61 27.62 -10.38
CA GLY A 105 9.74 27.46 -9.45
C GLY A 105 10.66 26.29 -9.81
N LEU A 106 10.14 25.24 -10.47
CA LEU A 106 10.86 24.07 -10.99
C LEU A 106 11.76 24.37 -12.21
N SER A 107 12.20 25.62 -12.39
CA SER A 107 12.85 26.09 -13.62
C SER A 107 14.12 25.31 -13.94
N ASP A 108 14.09 24.64 -15.10
CA ASP A 108 15.10 23.92 -15.88
C ASP A 108 16.09 23.00 -15.15
N SER A 109 16.76 23.48 -14.12
CA SER A 109 17.69 22.73 -13.27
C SER A 109 17.05 21.54 -12.56
N GLU A 110 15.85 21.69 -12.00
CA GLU A 110 15.15 20.58 -11.33
C GLU A 110 14.61 19.55 -12.32
N LYS A 111 14.17 19.99 -13.51
CA LYS A 111 13.82 19.09 -14.62
C LYS A 111 15.02 18.28 -15.09
N VAL A 112 16.18 18.92 -15.25
CA VAL A 112 17.43 18.23 -15.59
C VAL A 112 17.82 17.21 -14.52
N ILE A 113 17.60 17.52 -13.23
CA ILE A 113 17.86 16.58 -12.13
C ILE A 113 16.87 15.41 -12.16
N GLU A 114 15.57 15.66 -12.37
CA GLU A 114 14.57 14.59 -12.47
C GLU A 114 14.78 13.72 -13.71
N ASP A 115 15.08 14.30 -14.86
CA ASP A 115 15.42 13.57 -16.08
C ASP A 115 16.70 12.74 -15.89
N ALA A 116 17.72 13.31 -15.22
CA ALA A 116 18.94 12.59 -14.90
C ALA A 116 18.69 11.43 -13.92
N LYS A 117 17.80 11.60 -12.93
CA LYS A 117 17.39 10.53 -12.02
C LYS A 117 16.61 9.44 -12.75
N ALA A 118 15.69 9.81 -13.62
CA ALA A 118 14.90 8.87 -14.42
C ALA A 118 15.82 8.05 -15.35
N ALA A 119 16.75 8.72 -16.04
CA ALA A 119 17.76 8.07 -16.88
C ALA A 119 18.68 7.15 -16.07
N ALA A 120 19.13 7.58 -14.89
CA ALA A 120 19.94 6.76 -13.99
C ALA A 120 19.17 5.55 -13.45
N ALA A 121 17.89 5.70 -13.12
CA ALA A 121 17.04 4.61 -12.67
C ALA A 121 16.80 3.59 -13.80
N ALA A 122 16.56 4.05 -15.04
CA ALA A 122 16.43 3.19 -16.20
C ALA A 122 17.73 2.41 -16.47
N ALA A 123 18.88 3.09 -16.47
CA ALA A 123 20.19 2.45 -16.65
C ALA A 123 20.49 1.42 -15.53
N ALA A 124 20.15 1.75 -14.27
CA ALA A 124 20.31 0.84 -13.16
C ALA A 124 19.38 -0.38 -13.27
N ALA A 125 18.15 -0.20 -13.74
CA ALA A 125 17.20 -1.29 -13.97
C ALA A 125 17.69 -2.22 -15.11
N GLU A 126 18.21 -1.66 -16.21
CA GLU A 126 18.82 -2.42 -17.31
C GLU A 126 20.06 -3.20 -16.85
N GLU A 127 20.92 -2.59 -16.05
CA GLU A 127 22.12 -3.24 -15.51
C GLU A 127 21.76 -4.36 -14.52
N ALA A 128 20.80 -4.11 -13.62
CA ALA A 128 20.27 -5.12 -12.72
C ALA A 128 19.70 -6.30 -13.51
N THR A 129 18.87 -5.99 -14.52
CA THR A 129 18.28 -6.95 -15.44
C THR A 129 19.33 -7.82 -16.13
N SER A 130 20.37 -7.19 -16.69
CA SER A 130 21.47 -7.91 -17.33
C SER A 130 22.19 -8.88 -16.39
N LYS A 131 22.22 -8.59 -15.08
CA LYS A 131 22.88 -9.44 -14.06
C LYS A 131 21.99 -10.58 -13.58
N TRP A 132 20.68 -10.35 -13.41
CA TRP A 132 19.79 -11.35 -12.82
C TRP A 132 19.12 -12.24 -13.88
N ALA A 133 18.77 -11.69 -15.05
CA ALA A 133 17.98 -12.41 -16.07
C ALA A 133 18.67 -13.70 -16.57
N PRO A 134 19.99 -13.73 -16.83
CA PRO A 134 20.66 -14.98 -17.21
C PRO A 134 20.63 -16.05 -16.11
N LYS A 135 20.65 -15.64 -14.83
CA LYS A 135 20.58 -16.56 -13.70
C LYS A 135 19.18 -17.16 -13.57
N VAL A 136 18.15 -16.33 -13.74
CA VAL A 136 16.76 -16.78 -13.71
C VAL A 136 16.48 -17.70 -14.90
N LEU A 137 16.90 -17.33 -16.11
CA LEU A 137 16.80 -18.18 -17.31
C LEU A 137 17.43 -19.56 -17.08
N ARG A 138 18.68 -19.62 -16.59
CA ARG A 138 19.35 -20.87 -16.26
C ARG A 138 18.59 -21.67 -15.20
N SER A 139 18.09 -21.01 -14.16
CA SER A 139 17.35 -21.69 -13.09
C SER A 139 16.02 -22.26 -13.55
N THR A 140 15.30 -21.55 -14.43
CA THR A 140 14.00 -21.96 -14.96
C THR A 140 14.18 -23.07 -16.00
N ALA A 141 15.11 -22.90 -16.95
CA ALA A 141 15.42 -23.91 -17.96
C ALA A 141 16.00 -25.19 -17.34
N GLY A 142 16.84 -25.06 -16.31
CA GLY A 142 17.42 -26.18 -15.57
C GLY A 142 16.41 -27.10 -14.88
N ARG A 143 15.14 -26.69 -14.75
CA ARG A 143 14.05 -27.56 -14.28
C ARG A 143 13.58 -28.56 -15.34
N PHE A 144 13.83 -28.29 -16.61
CA PHE A 144 13.31 -29.05 -17.75
C PHE A 144 14.39 -29.76 -18.55
N ILE A 145 15.55 -29.11 -18.72
CA ILE A 145 16.70 -29.61 -19.47
C ILE A 145 17.96 -29.54 -18.61
N ASP A 146 18.89 -30.47 -18.80
CA ASP A 146 20.13 -30.57 -18.04
C ASP A 146 21.37 -30.73 -18.95
N GLY A 147 22.56 -30.65 -18.35
CA GLY A 147 23.84 -30.91 -19.01
C GLY A 147 24.04 -30.12 -20.31
N ASP A 148 24.45 -30.83 -21.35
CA ASP A 148 24.78 -30.26 -22.65
C ASP A 148 23.59 -29.58 -23.34
N GLN A 149 22.36 -30.03 -23.06
CA GLN A 149 21.15 -29.40 -23.60
C GLN A 149 20.93 -28.02 -22.99
N LEU A 150 21.13 -27.89 -21.66
CA LEU A 150 21.02 -26.62 -20.97
C LEU A 150 22.10 -25.64 -21.44
N GLU A 151 23.36 -26.06 -21.51
CA GLU A 151 24.44 -25.18 -21.96
C GLU A 151 24.29 -24.77 -23.42
N SER A 152 23.87 -25.69 -24.30
CA SER A 152 23.57 -25.37 -25.70
C SER A 152 22.42 -24.39 -25.84
N PHE A 153 21.37 -24.54 -25.02
CA PHE A 153 20.23 -23.62 -24.97
C PHE A 153 20.66 -22.23 -24.50
N LEU A 154 21.42 -22.14 -23.41
CA LEU A 154 21.90 -20.87 -22.86
C LEU A 154 22.90 -20.16 -23.78
N ALA A 155 23.66 -20.90 -24.60
CA ALA A 155 24.61 -20.31 -25.54
C ALA A 155 23.94 -19.55 -26.70
N ILE A 156 22.71 -19.94 -27.09
CA ILE A 156 21.98 -19.33 -28.21
C ILE A 156 20.84 -18.42 -27.77
N THR A 157 20.44 -18.52 -26.50
CA THR A 157 19.24 -17.87 -25.98
C THR A 157 19.58 -16.62 -25.19
N ASP A 158 19.00 -15.50 -25.61
CA ASP A 158 19.12 -14.23 -24.90
C ASP A 158 18.04 -14.12 -23.81
N ALA A 159 18.47 -13.92 -22.56
CA ALA A 159 17.58 -13.77 -21.41
C ALA A 159 16.70 -12.52 -21.51
N ALA A 160 17.13 -11.47 -22.21
CA ALA A 160 16.36 -10.24 -22.40
C ALA A 160 15.04 -10.49 -23.17
N LYS A 161 14.96 -11.55 -23.99
CA LYS A 161 13.76 -11.91 -24.75
C LYS A 161 12.62 -12.43 -23.88
N PHE A 162 12.92 -12.82 -22.64
CA PHE A 162 11.96 -13.33 -21.67
C PHE A 162 11.65 -12.30 -20.59
N ILE A 163 11.79 -11.02 -20.90
CA ILE A 163 11.48 -9.93 -19.98
C ILE A 163 10.29 -9.18 -20.53
N LYS A 164 9.26 -9.07 -19.70
CA LYS A 164 8.01 -8.40 -20.02
C LYS A 164 7.65 -7.49 -18.85
N ASP A 165 7.41 -6.22 -19.14
CA ASP A 165 7.03 -5.22 -18.13
C ASP A 165 8.05 -5.11 -16.97
N GLY A 166 9.32 -5.40 -17.23
CA GLY A 166 10.40 -5.39 -16.22
C GLY A 166 10.50 -6.66 -15.38
N GLU A 167 9.64 -7.66 -15.62
CA GLU A 167 9.63 -8.94 -14.93
C GLU A 167 10.07 -10.08 -15.85
N PHE A 168 10.57 -11.17 -15.26
CA PHE A 168 10.94 -12.37 -16.02
C PHE A 168 9.71 -13.22 -16.32
N ASP A 169 9.45 -13.45 -17.59
CA ASP A 169 8.38 -14.31 -18.06
C ASP A 169 8.84 -15.78 -18.07
N GLU A 170 8.67 -16.45 -16.93
CA GLU A 170 8.96 -17.89 -16.80
C GLU A 170 8.08 -18.74 -17.75
N GLU A 171 6.84 -18.33 -18.00
CA GLU A 171 5.91 -19.07 -18.87
C GLU A 171 6.37 -19.04 -20.32
N ALA A 172 6.89 -17.91 -20.80
CA ALA A 172 7.49 -17.80 -22.12
C ALA A 172 8.71 -18.71 -22.29
N VAL A 173 9.56 -18.84 -21.25
CA VAL A 173 10.67 -19.81 -21.25
C VAL A 173 10.15 -21.24 -21.36
N VAL A 174 9.15 -21.60 -20.56
CA VAL A 174 8.55 -22.95 -20.59
C VAL A 174 7.90 -23.23 -21.95
N GLY A 175 7.16 -22.28 -22.51
CA GLY A 175 6.55 -22.40 -23.83
C GLY A 175 7.60 -22.58 -24.94
N HIS A 176 8.68 -21.81 -24.89
CA HIS A 176 9.79 -21.92 -25.84
C HIS A 176 10.49 -23.27 -25.75
N LEU A 177 10.79 -23.74 -24.53
CA LEU A 177 11.37 -25.07 -24.30
C LEU A 177 10.43 -26.19 -24.74
N THR A 178 9.12 -26.05 -24.48
CA THR A 178 8.10 -27.01 -24.93
C THR A 178 8.01 -27.07 -26.44
N GLY A 179 8.16 -25.95 -27.14
CA GLY A 179 8.20 -25.89 -28.60
C GLY A 179 9.46 -26.53 -29.20
N LEU A 180 10.63 -26.31 -28.60
CA LEU A 180 11.91 -26.85 -29.07
C LEU A 180 12.09 -28.34 -28.78
N PHE A 181 11.66 -28.79 -27.59
CA PHE A 181 11.93 -30.13 -27.08
C PHE A 181 10.67 -31.00 -26.95
N GLY A 182 9.52 -30.50 -27.43
CA GLY A 182 8.27 -31.21 -27.73
C GLY A 182 8.02 -32.51 -26.97
N GLY A 183 7.29 -32.43 -25.86
CA GLY A 183 6.74 -33.63 -25.19
C GLY A 183 7.73 -34.45 -24.35
N SER A 184 8.94 -33.96 -24.12
CA SER A 184 9.90 -34.55 -23.16
C SER A 184 10.10 -33.64 -21.95
N GLY A 185 8.99 -33.08 -21.45
CA GLY A 185 8.93 -32.88 -20.02
C GLY A 185 9.19 -34.24 -19.40
N LYS A 186 10.43 -34.50 -18.96
CA LYS A 186 10.56 -35.21 -17.70
C LYS A 186 9.76 -34.33 -16.75
N GLN A 187 8.47 -34.64 -16.61
CA GLN A 187 7.81 -34.53 -15.33
C GLN A 187 8.82 -35.17 -14.40
N GLN A 188 9.65 -34.35 -13.77
CA GLN A 188 10.28 -34.78 -12.55
C GLN A 188 9.08 -35.26 -11.74
N PRO A 189 8.97 -36.57 -11.47
CA PRO A 189 7.91 -37.01 -10.59
C PRO A 189 8.05 -36.14 -9.35
N PRO A 190 6.96 -35.55 -8.84
CA PRO A 190 7.02 -34.68 -7.67
C PRO A 190 7.90 -35.40 -6.67
N ARG A 191 8.97 -34.73 -6.16
CA ARG A 191 9.95 -35.34 -5.25
C ARG A 191 9.17 -36.09 -4.19
N GLN A 192 9.06 -37.40 -4.39
CA GLN A 192 8.11 -38.21 -3.66
C GLN A 192 8.82 -38.50 -2.36
N TRP A 193 8.56 -37.67 -1.36
CA TRP A 193 8.97 -37.87 0.01
C TRP A 193 8.35 -39.18 0.51
N GLY A 194 8.99 -40.31 0.18
CA GLY A 194 8.76 -41.62 0.78
C GLY A 194 7.54 -42.43 0.33
N GLN A 195 6.96 -42.20 -0.86
CA GLN A 195 5.68 -42.85 -1.22
C GLN A 195 5.71 -43.82 -2.42
N SER A 196 6.89 -44.30 -2.85
CA SER A 196 6.98 -45.47 -3.75
C SER A 196 7.23 -46.75 -2.95
N GLY A 197 6.21 -47.14 -2.19
CA GLY A 197 6.06 -48.50 -1.68
C GLY A 197 4.72 -49.01 -2.15
N THR A 198 4.70 -50.19 -2.77
CA THR A 198 3.50 -50.90 -3.25
C THR A 198 2.62 -51.32 -2.07
N ARG A 199 2.03 -50.34 -1.37
CA ARG A 199 1.00 -50.56 -0.38
C ARG A 199 -0.30 -50.02 -0.99
N PRO A 200 -1.36 -50.84 -1.07
CA PRO A 200 -2.68 -50.32 -1.43
C PRO A 200 -3.00 -49.14 -0.50
N PRO A 201 -3.78 -48.14 -0.98
CA PRO A 201 -4.16 -47.00 -0.16
C PRO A 201 -4.70 -47.53 1.18
N ALA A 202 -4.21 -46.96 2.29
CA ALA A 202 -4.74 -47.29 3.58
C ALA A 202 -6.27 -47.07 3.54
N PRO A 203 -7.07 -48.05 3.99
CA PRO A 203 -8.52 -47.90 3.99
C PRO A 203 -8.86 -46.60 4.73
N SER A 204 -9.74 -45.81 4.14
CA SER A 204 -10.15 -44.56 4.75
C SER A 204 -10.77 -44.84 6.12
N ALA A 205 -10.62 -43.92 7.08
CA ALA A 205 -11.26 -44.06 8.39
C ALA A 205 -12.79 -44.31 8.29
N LYS A 206 -13.40 -43.84 7.20
CA LYS A 206 -14.80 -44.11 6.85
C LYS A 206 -15.05 -45.57 6.51
N GLU A 207 -14.18 -46.22 5.74
CA GLU A 207 -14.27 -47.63 5.36
C GLU A 207 -14.00 -48.55 6.55
N GLU A 208 -13.04 -48.21 7.42
CA GLU A 208 -12.79 -48.95 8.66
C GLU A 208 -14.00 -48.85 9.61
N GLY A 209 -14.58 -47.65 9.75
CA GLY A 209 -15.79 -47.43 10.52
C GLY A 209 -16.99 -48.23 9.98
N LEU A 210 -17.15 -48.28 8.66
CA LEU A 210 -18.22 -49.05 8.01
C LEU A 210 -18.00 -50.57 8.15
N ALA A 211 -16.76 -51.04 8.03
CA ALA A 211 -16.40 -52.45 8.19
C ALA A 211 -16.59 -52.91 9.64
N GLU A 212 -16.20 -52.11 10.63
CA GLU A 212 -16.40 -52.40 12.04
C GLU A 212 -17.88 -52.31 12.44
N ALA A 213 -18.64 -51.37 11.87
CA ALA A 213 -20.08 -51.27 12.05
C ALA A 213 -20.82 -52.50 11.48
N ARG A 214 -20.40 -53.00 10.31
CA ARG A 214 -20.90 -54.27 9.76
C ARG A 214 -20.52 -55.46 10.63
N ARG A 215 -19.28 -55.55 11.10
CA ARG A 215 -18.80 -56.63 11.99
C ARG A 215 -19.58 -56.67 13.30
N ARG A 216 -19.96 -55.52 13.85
CA ARG A 216 -20.76 -55.40 15.07
C ARG A 216 -22.28 -55.46 14.83
N GLY A 217 -22.72 -55.63 13.58
CA GLY A 217 -24.13 -55.75 13.23
C GLY A 217 -24.94 -54.45 13.27
N TYR A 218 -24.28 -53.29 13.31
CA TYR A 218 -24.94 -51.98 13.27
C TYR A 218 -25.42 -51.58 11.87
N ILE A 219 -24.91 -52.24 10.82
CA ILE A 219 -25.34 -52.06 9.43
C ILE A 219 -25.70 -53.45 8.89
N THR A 220 -26.99 -53.71 8.72
CA THR A 220 -27.50 -54.82 7.94
C THR A 220 -27.77 -54.29 6.53
N ASP A 221 -27.08 -54.82 5.52
CA ASP A 221 -27.46 -54.59 4.13
C ASP A 221 -28.83 -55.25 3.95
N LYS A 222 -29.91 -54.46 4.04
CA LYS A 222 -31.25 -54.90 3.65
C LYS A 222 -31.30 -54.88 2.13
N GLU A 223 -31.59 -56.03 1.53
CA GLU A 223 -32.04 -56.18 0.14
C GLU A 223 -33.23 -55.25 -0.16
#